data_AF-A0A246G353-F1
#
_entry.id   AF-A0A246G353-F1
#
_cell.length_a   1.000
_cell.length_b   1.000
_cell.length_c   1.000
_cell.angle_alpha   90.00
_cell.angle_beta   90.00
_cell.angle_gamma   90.00
#
_symmetry.space_group_name_H-M   'P 1'
#
loop_
_entity.id
_entity.type
_entity.pdbx_description
1 polymer ?
#
loop_
_entity_poly.entity_id
_entity_poly.type
_entity_poly.pdbx_seq_one_letter_code
_entity_poly.pdbx_strand_id
1 'polypeptide(L)' 'VEHVVLCSGSANIGPANEPVLLRAGDYISYLANAPHVFEALEADTTAVMVIEHP' A
#
# COMPACT_ATOMS: atom_id res chain seq x y z
N VAL A 1 -11.07 -6.03 3.69
CA VAL A 1 -10.38 -4.72 3.53
C VAL A 1 -8.89 -4.99 3.46
N GLU A 2 -8.15 -4.26 2.65
CA GLU A 2 -6.69 -4.30 2.67
C GLU A 2 -6.17 -3.14 3.51
N HIS A 3 -5.23 -3.45 4.39
CA HIS A 3 -4.55 -2.50 5.27
C HIS A 3 -3.06 -2.58 4.97
N VAL A 4 -2.43 -1.45 4.69
CA VAL A 4 -1.01 -1.39 4.36
C VAL A 4 -0.35 -0.34 5.22
N VAL A 5 0.73 -0.72 5.90
CA VAL A 5 1.63 0.19 6.61
C VAL A 5 2.98 0.14 5.93
N LEU A 6 3.52 1.30 5.53
CA LEU A 6 4.86 1.36 4.96
C LEU A 6 5.91 1.38 6.09
N CYS A 7 6.85 0.44 6.07
CA CYS A 7 7.86 0.30 7.12
C CYS A 7 9.15 1.07 6.78
N SER A 8 9.57 1.04 5.51
CA SER A 8 10.76 1.75 5.00
C SER A 8 10.57 2.17 3.54
N GLY A 9 11.29 3.20 3.11
CA GLY A 9 11.27 3.70 1.73
C GLY A 9 10.01 4.50 1.38
N SER A 10 9.63 4.47 0.11
CA SER A 10 8.42 5.10 -0.42
C SER A 10 7.78 4.25 -1.52
N ALA A 11 6.44 4.32 -1.61
CA ALA A 11 5.70 3.51 -2.59
C ALA A 11 4.40 4.20 -3.03
N ASN A 12 3.99 3.96 -4.27
CA ASN A 12 2.62 4.21 -4.72
C ASN A 12 1.77 2.96 -4.42
N ILE A 13 0.78 3.11 -3.53
CA ILE A 13 -0.07 2.00 -3.05
C ILE A 13 -1.53 2.40 -3.10
N GLY A 14 -2.39 1.48 -3.55
CA GLY A 14 -3.84 1.65 -3.55
C GLY A 14 -4.50 1.23 -4.86
N PRO A 15 -5.78 1.61 -5.07
CA PRO A 15 -6.50 1.35 -6.32
C PRO A 15 -5.70 1.83 -7.55
N ALA A 16 -5.64 1.02 -8.60
CA ALA A 16 -4.77 1.31 -9.76
C ALA A 16 -5.09 2.61 -10.50
N ASN A 17 -6.33 3.11 -10.40
CA ASN A 17 -6.75 4.39 -10.98
C ASN A 17 -6.44 5.61 -10.10
N GLU A 18 -6.18 5.39 -8.82
CA GLU A 18 -5.94 6.43 -7.82
C GLU A 18 -4.94 5.93 -6.76
N PRO A 19 -3.69 5.63 -7.15
CA PRO A 19 -2.68 5.23 -6.20
C PRO A 19 -2.25 6.43 -5.35
N VAL A 20 -1.89 6.17 -4.10
CA VAL A 20 -1.43 7.18 -3.16
C VAL A 20 0.03 6.95 -2.83
N LEU A 21 0.81 8.03 -2.80
CA LEU A 21 2.19 7.99 -2.33
C LEU A 21 2.22 7.82 -0.81
N LEU A 22 2.85 6.74 -0.35
CA LEU A 22 3.17 6.50 1.06
C LEU A 22 4.67 6.67 1.30
N ARG A 23 5.00 7.17 2.50
CA ARG A 23 6.34 7.18 3.11
C ARG A 23 6.35 6.29 4.35
N ALA A 24 7.56 5.97 4.84
CA ALA A 24 7.71 5.17 6.05
C ALA A 24 6.90 5.74 7.22
N GLY A 25 6.09 4.87 7.85
CA GLY A 25 5.14 5.23 8.91
C GLY A 25 3.73 5.53 8.40
N ASP A 26 3.54 5.80 7.12
CA ASP A 26 2.21 6.04 6.54
C ASP A 26 1.38 4.75 6.46
N TYR A 27 0.07 4.95 6.47
CA TYR A 27 -0.92 3.89 6.43
C TYR A 27 -2.03 4.22 5.42
N ILE A 28 -2.50 3.19 4.71
CA ILE A 28 -3.70 3.25 3.88
C ILE A 28 -4.57 2.02 4.11
N SER A 29 -5.88 2.19 3.94
CA SER A 29 -6.80 1.07 3.74
C SER A 29 -7.78 1.33 2.61
N TYR A 30 -8.08 0.28 1.85
CA TYR A 30 -9.00 0.34 0.72
C TYR A 30 -9.70 -1.01 0.51
N LEU A 31 -10.74 -1.01 -0.32
CA LEU A 31 -11.47 -2.23 -0.68
C LEU A 31 -10.67 -3.06 -1.68
N ALA A 32 -10.58 -4.36 -1.43
CA ALA A 32 -9.94 -5.34 -2.31
C ALA A 32 -10.87 -5.81 -3.46
N ASN A 33 -11.74 -4.92 -3.96
CA ASN A 33 -12.77 -5.26 -4.97
C ASN A 33 -12.41 -4.78 -6.38
N ALA A 34 -11.23 -4.19 -6.55
CA ALA A 34 -10.70 -3.70 -7.82
C ALA A 34 -9.18 -3.90 -7.87
N PRO A 35 -8.56 -3.85 -9.06
CA PRO A 35 -7.10 -3.93 -9.18
C PRO A 35 -6.40 -2.83 -8.37
N HIS A 36 -5.36 -3.21 -7.66
CA HIS A 36 -4.50 -2.32 -6.89
C HIS A 36 -3.04 -2.43 -7.35
N VAL A 37 -2.25 -1.43 -7.01
CA VAL A 37 -0.80 -1.37 -7.28
C VAL A 37 0.00 -1.31 -5.99
N PHE A 38 1.22 -1.86 -6.06
CA PHE A 38 2.25 -1.78 -5.03
C PHE A 38 3.58 -1.51 -5.72
N GLU A 39 3.86 -0.24 -6.00
CA GLU A 39 5.07 0.18 -6.71
C GLU A 39 6.05 0.80 -5.71
N ALA A 40 7.18 0.13 -5.47
CA ALA A 40 8.29 0.70 -4.71
C ALA A 40 9.00 1.77 -5.55
N LEU A 41 9.22 2.95 -4.97
CA LEU A 41 9.92 4.06 -5.62
C LEU A 41 11.39 4.14 -5.19
N GLU A 42 11.74 3.45 -4.12
CA GLU A 42 13.09 3.35 -3.57
C GLU A 42 13.49 1.89 -3.39
N ALA A 43 14.80 1.60 -3.49
CA ALA A 43 15.34 0.30 -3.13
C ALA A 43 15.07 0.00 -1.64
N ASP A 44 14.94 -1.28 -1.30
CA ASP A 44 14.71 -1.72 0.09
C ASP A 44 13.44 -1.12 0.74
N THR A 45 12.46 -0.72 -0.07
CA THR A 45 11.12 -0.35 0.39
C THR A 45 10.42 -1.59 0.94
N THR A 46 9.91 -1.48 2.16
CA THR A 46 9.18 -2.58 2.82
C THR A 46 7.84 -2.10 3.35
N ALA A 47 6.84 -2.99 3.34
CA ALA A 47 5.50 -2.73 3.83
C ALA A 47 4.97 -3.96 4.56
N VAL A 48 4.10 -3.75 5.53
CA VAL A 48 3.24 -4.80 6.10
C VAL A 48 1.85 -4.65 5.50
N MET A 49 1.33 -5.74 4.94
CA MET A 49 -0.03 -5.83 4.43
C MET A 49 -0.84 -6.79 5.29
N VAL A 50 -2.04 -6.37 5.70
CA VAL A 50 -3.03 -7.20 6.38
C VAL A 50 -4.31 -7.22 5.56
N ILE A 51 -4.82 -8.42 5.32
CA ILE A 51 -6.09 -8.63 4.62
C ILE A 51 -7.13 -9.03 5.65
N GLU A 52 -8.12 -8.17 5.84
CA GLU A 52 -9.34 -8.49 6.59
C GLU A 52 -10.34 -9.15 5.64
N HIS A 53 -10.69 -10.40 5.92
CA HIS A 53 -11.75 -11.13 5.21
C HIS A 53 -12.77 -11.72 6.20
N PRO A 54 -14.03 -11.95 5.82
CA PRO A 54 -15.03 -12.63 6.65
C PRO A 54 -14.66 -14.08 6.97
#